data_AF-A0A380L439-F1
#
_entry.id   AF-A0A380L439-F1
#
_cell.length_a   1.000
_cell.length_b   1.000
_cell.length_c   1.000
_cell.angle_alpha   90.00
_cell.angle_beta   90.00
_cell.angle_gamma   90.00
#
_symmetry.space_group_name_H-M   'P 1'
#
loop_
_entity.id
_entity.type
_entity.pdbx_description
1 polymer ?
#
loop_
_entity_poly.entity_id
_entity_poly.type
_entity_poly.pdbx_seq_one_letter_code
_entity_poly.pdbx_strand_id
1 'polypeptide(L)'
;MSFYEIYDNFLCKRFIFPNVSWINFKKVCYTNFMTDINKAIIEKAQGGLKLNPDEQRKFLETFEERVIAECSIDEANSAPIHDHFKEMLQKIILDYQPVTVKISPAVTSQYQIFYLKIAKDLGCKATIVSSNCKNSPFGLVIHSDHPVEITEKEILIQFSELFQSDLSQQAEKKLSFWKRLFH
;
A
#
# COMPACT_ATOMS: atom_id res chain seq x y z
N MET A 1 -18.67 -6.75 24.11
CA MET A 1 -18.02 -7.10 25.38
C MET A 1 -19.08 -7.05 26.46
N SER A 2 -19.32 -8.19 27.12
CA SER A 2 -20.52 -8.47 27.93
C SER A 2 -20.51 -7.68 29.26
N PHE A 3 -21.69 -7.27 29.73
CA PHE A 3 -21.95 -6.47 30.94
C PHE A 3 -21.33 -7.02 32.26
N TYR A 4 -20.84 -8.26 32.25
CA TYR A 4 -20.33 -8.96 33.43
C TYR A 4 -18.87 -8.64 33.79
N GLU A 5 -17.99 -8.27 32.84
CA GLU A 5 -16.57 -8.03 33.15
C GLU A 5 -16.30 -6.71 33.90
N ILE A 6 -17.28 -5.82 33.98
CA ILE A 6 -17.15 -4.53 34.68
C ILE A 6 -17.25 -4.72 36.21
N TYR A 7 -17.95 -5.76 36.68
CA TYR A 7 -18.17 -5.95 38.12
C TYR A 7 -16.93 -6.47 38.86
N ASP A 8 -16.08 -7.27 38.22
CA ASP A 8 -14.90 -7.84 38.88
C ASP A 8 -13.80 -6.80 39.15
N ASN A 9 -13.69 -5.77 38.31
CA ASN A 9 -12.76 -4.66 38.58
C ASN A 9 -13.26 -3.69 39.69
N PHE A 10 -14.54 -3.78 40.07
CA PHE A 10 -15.12 -2.89 41.08
C PHE A 10 -14.87 -3.37 42.52
N LEU A 11 -14.72 -4.68 42.74
CA LEU A 11 -14.44 -5.23 44.07
C LEU A 11 -12.98 -5.06 44.51
N CYS A 12 -12.03 -5.03 43.56
CA CYS A 12 -10.61 -4.80 43.87
C CYS A 12 -10.25 -3.34 44.22
N LYS A 13 -11.11 -2.36 43.93
CA LYS A 13 -10.85 -0.94 44.24
C LYS A 13 -11.51 -0.41 45.52
N ARG A 14 -12.06 -1.29 46.37
CA ARG A 14 -12.56 -0.91 47.70
C ARG A 14 -11.47 -0.37 48.64
N PHE A 15 -10.19 -0.53 48.30
CA PHE A 15 -9.09 -0.29 49.24
C PHE A 15 -8.27 1.00 49.06
N ILE A 16 -8.56 1.87 48.08
CA ILE A 16 -7.62 2.98 47.77
C ILE A 16 -8.17 4.40 48.03
N PHE A 17 -9.48 4.64 48.12
CA PHE A 17 -9.98 6.01 48.35
C PHE A 17 -11.17 6.07 49.32
N PRO A 18 -10.93 6.32 50.64
CA PRO A 18 -11.98 6.27 51.64
C PRO A 18 -12.88 7.52 51.69
N ASN A 19 -12.73 8.50 50.80
CA ASN A 19 -13.37 9.82 50.96
C ASN A 19 -13.89 10.47 49.66
N VAL A 20 -14.36 9.69 48.69
CA VAL A 20 -15.05 10.25 47.52
C VAL A 20 -16.53 9.84 47.56
N SER A 21 -17.42 10.82 47.76
CA SER A 21 -18.87 10.62 47.68
C SER A 21 -19.23 9.94 46.35
N TRP A 22 -20.00 8.84 46.42
CA TRP A 22 -20.48 8.05 45.29
C TRP A 22 -21.17 8.90 44.19
N ILE A 23 -21.71 10.05 44.58
CA ILE A 23 -22.36 11.01 43.68
C ILE A 23 -21.33 11.64 42.73
N ASN A 24 -20.13 11.95 43.22
CA ASN A 24 -19.05 12.52 42.41
C ASN A 24 -18.45 11.48 41.46
N PHE A 25 -18.38 10.20 41.86
CA PHE A 25 -17.87 9.15 40.99
C PHE A 25 -18.81 8.86 39.82
N LYS A 26 -20.13 8.76 40.06
CA LYS A 26 -21.12 8.63 38.98
C LYS A 26 -21.08 9.83 38.03
N LYS A 27 -20.92 11.05 38.55
CA LYS A 27 -20.83 12.27 37.74
C LYS A 27 -19.61 12.27 36.82
N VAL A 28 -18.44 11.86 37.32
CA VAL A 28 -17.19 11.76 36.52
C VAL A 28 -17.27 10.67 35.45
N CYS A 29 -17.84 9.50 35.77
CA CYS A 29 -18.02 8.43 34.79
C CYS A 29 -18.99 8.82 33.67
N TYR A 30 -20.11 9.47 33.99
CA TYR A 30 -21.06 9.96 32.99
C TYR A 30 -20.46 11.08 32.13
N THR A 31 -19.69 12.02 32.70
CA THR A 31 -19.04 13.07 31.90
C THR A 31 -18.00 12.52 30.95
N ASN A 32 -17.17 11.56 31.39
CA ASN A 32 -16.14 10.95 30.55
C ASN A 32 -16.74 10.11 29.41
N PHE A 33 -17.81 9.37 29.67
CA PHE A 33 -18.52 8.59 28.65
C PHE A 33 -19.21 9.51 27.62
N MET A 34 -19.83 10.60 28.08
CA MET A 34 -20.51 11.55 27.19
C MET A 34 -19.52 12.34 26.32
N THR A 35 -18.33 12.68 26.84
CA THR A 35 -17.28 13.31 26.03
C THR A 35 -16.76 12.38 24.95
N ASP A 36 -16.64 11.08 25.22
CA ASP A 36 -16.16 10.09 24.25
C ASP A 36 -17.18 9.84 23.14
N ILE A 37 -18.46 9.73 23.49
CA ILE A 37 -19.55 9.62 22.51
C ILE A 37 -19.66 10.87 21.65
N ASN A 38 -19.63 12.06 22.27
CA ASN A 38 -19.70 13.31 21.51
C ASN A 38 -18.48 13.46 20.59
N LYS A 39 -17.30 13.08 21.05
CA LYS A 39 -16.09 13.04 20.21
C LYS A 39 -16.27 12.06 19.04
N ALA A 40 -16.75 10.85 19.28
CA ALA A 40 -16.99 9.85 18.24
C ALA A 40 -18.09 10.29 17.24
N ILE A 41 -19.13 10.99 17.70
CA ILE A 41 -20.18 11.56 16.85
C ILE A 41 -19.61 12.71 16.02
N ILE A 42 -18.80 13.60 16.61
CA ILE A 42 -18.14 14.70 15.90
C ILE A 42 -17.17 14.16 14.84
N GLU A 43 -16.35 13.16 15.18
CA GLU A 43 -15.42 12.50 14.25
C GLU A 43 -16.16 11.82 13.08
N LYS A 44 -17.29 11.17 13.36
CA LYS A 44 -18.13 10.57 12.30
C LYS A 44 -18.88 11.62 11.48
N ALA A 45 -19.38 12.68 12.10
CA ALA A 45 -20.09 13.77 11.44
C ALA A 45 -19.15 14.65 10.58
N GLN A 46 -17.86 14.68 10.90
CA GLN A 46 -16.82 15.37 10.14
C GLN A 46 -16.28 14.55 8.94
N GLY A 47 -16.88 13.40 8.62
CA GLY A 47 -16.57 12.65 7.40
C GLY A 47 -15.76 11.37 7.58
N GLY A 48 -15.92 10.66 8.70
CA GLY A 48 -15.31 9.34 8.91
C GLY A 48 -13.80 9.37 9.09
N LEU A 49 -13.18 8.17 9.09
CA LEU A 49 -11.74 7.92 9.34
C LEU A 49 -10.89 9.00 8.65
N LYS A 50 -10.22 9.85 9.44
CA LYS A 50 -9.39 10.94 8.93
C LYS A 50 -8.28 10.36 8.07
N LEU A 51 -8.51 10.31 6.76
CA LEU A 51 -7.57 9.83 5.76
C LEU A 51 -6.27 10.60 5.94
N ASN A 52 -5.17 9.89 6.21
CA ASN A 52 -3.91 10.54 6.48
C ASN A 52 -3.34 11.08 5.16
N PRO A 53 -3.25 12.41 4.96
CA PRO A 53 -2.71 12.97 3.72
C PRO A 53 -1.25 12.55 3.49
N ASP A 54 -0.52 12.17 4.54
CA ASP A 54 0.86 11.69 4.43
C ASP A 54 0.92 10.31 3.78
N GLU A 55 -0.05 9.45 4.10
CA GLU A 55 -0.15 8.11 3.53
C GLU A 55 -0.51 8.18 2.04
N GLN A 56 -1.48 9.02 1.68
CA GLN A 56 -1.82 9.25 0.28
C GLN A 56 -0.62 9.77 -0.51
N ARG A 57 0.17 10.69 0.07
CA ARG A 57 1.39 11.19 -0.57
C ARG A 57 2.44 10.10 -0.74
N LYS A 58 2.56 9.19 0.23
CA LYS A 58 3.48 8.04 0.19
C LYS A 58 3.11 7.11 -0.97
N PHE A 59 1.86 6.71 -1.12
CA PHE A 59 1.42 5.76 -2.17
C PHE A 59 0.89 6.46 -3.42
N LEU A 60 1.55 7.53 -3.88
CA LEU A 60 1.23 8.21 -5.16
C LEU A 60 -0.27 8.56 -5.34
N GLU A 61 -0.85 9.21 -4.33
CA GLU A 61 -2.25 9.66 -4.27
C GLU A 61 -3.27 8.51 -4.14
N THR A 62 -2.85 7.30 -3.77
CA THR A 62 -3.73 6.18 -3.40
C THR A 62 -3.55 5.75 -1.94
N PHE A 63 -4.31 4.76 -1.51
CA PHE A 63 -4.22 4.18 -0.17
C PHE A 63 -3.53 2.84 -0.19
N GLU A 64 -2.82 2.54 0.89
CA GLU A 64 -2.06 1.30 1.03
C GLU A 64 -2.94 0.06 0.85
N GLU A 65 -4.18 0.07 1.38
CA GLU A 65 -5.07 -1.09 1.28
C GLU A 65 -5.53 -1.40 -0.14
N ARG A 66 -5.37 -0.47 -1.09
CA ARG A 66 -5.77 -0.65 -2.50
C ARG A 66 -4.60 -1.05 -3.40
N VAL A 67 -3.38 -0.99 -2.87
CA VAL A 67 -2.16 -1.29 -3.63
C VAL A 67 -2.10 -2.79 -3.88
N ILE A 68 -2.02 -3.14 -5.16
CA ILE A 68 -1.81 -4.51 -5.63
C ILE A 68 -0.32 -4.80 -5.72
N ALA A 69 0.43 -3.86 -6.30
CA ALA A 69 1.86 -3.99 -6.50
C ALA A 69 2.56 -2.63 -6.50
N GLU A 70 3.79 -2.57 -5.99
CA GLU A 70 4.63 -1.38 -5.91
C GLU A 70 6.10 -1.69 -6.19
N CYS A 71 6.85 -0.68 -6.63
CA CYS A 71 8.30 -0.77 -6.76
C CYS A 71 8.96 0.56 -6.37
N SER A 72 10.23 0.50 -5.99
CA SER A 72 11.01 1.70 -5.66
C SER A 72 11.28 2.56 -6.90
N ILE A 73 11.74 3.80 -6.70
CA ILE A 73 12.14 4.69 -7.81
C ILE A 73 13.30 4.09 -8.61
N ASP A 74 14.26 3.47 -7.92
CA ASP A 74 15.44 2.88 -8.56
C ASP A 74 15.05 1.68 -9.42
N GLU A 75 14.16 0.82 -8.90
CA GLU A 75 13.58 -0.30 -9.64
C GLU A 75 12.77 0.15 -10.84
N ALA A 76 11.94 1.19 -10.70
CA ALA A 76 11.15 1.74 -11.80
C ALA A 76 12.02 2.30 -12.94
N ASN A 77 13.27 2.67 -12.65
CA ASN A 77 14.25 3.13 -13.64
C ASN A 77 15.21 2.02 -14.10
N SER A 78 14.99 0.78 -13.66
CA SER A 78 15.84 -0.36 -13.97
C SER A 78 15.30 -1.19 -15.14
N ALA A 79 16.20 -1.88 -15.85
CA ALA A 79 15.85 -2.75 -16.96
C ALA A 79 14.91 -3.92 -16.58
N PRO A 80 15.09 -4.62 -15.44
CA PRO A 80 14.23 -5.74 -15.07
C PRO A 80 12.74 -5.39 -15.04
N ILE A 81 12.38 -4.28 -14.40
CA ILE A 81 10.98 -3.84 -14.34
C ILE A 81 10.50 -3.43 -15.73
N HIS A 82 11.30 -2.68 -16.48
CA HIS A 82 10.94 -2.24 -17.83
C HIS A 82 10.65 -3.43 -18.77
N ASP A 83 11.52 -4.44 -18.78
CA ASP A 83 11.45 -5.55 -19.73
C ASP A 83 10.26 -6.47 -19.47
N HIS A 84 9.90 -6.67 -18.19
CA HIS A 84 8.80 -7.54 -17.79
C HIS A 84 7.49 -6.78 -17.46
N PHE A 85 7.47 -5.45 -17.51
CA PHE A 85 6.31 -4.64 -17.08
C PHE A 85 5.01 -5.06 -17.75
N LYS A 86 5.05 -5.32 -19.05
CA LYS A 86 3.86 -5.72 -19.82
C LYS A 86 3.29 -7.04 -19.33
N GLU A 87 4.14 -8.02 -19.08
CA GLU A 87 3.72 -9.34 -18.62
C GLU A 87 3.17 -9.28 -17.19
N MET A 88 3.84 -8.54 -16.30
CA MET A 88 3.37 -8.31 -14.93
C MET A 88 1.99 -7.66 -14.92
N LEU A 89 1.82 -6.59 -15.69
CA LEU A 89 0.55 -5.87 -15.76
C LEU A 89 -0.56 -6.74 -16.38
N GLN A 90 -0.26 -7.58 -17.36
CA GLN A 90 -1.22 -8.54 -17.91
C GLN A 90 -1.69 -9.54 -16.85
N LYS A 91 -0.78 -10.11 -16.05
CA LYS A 91 -1.16 -11.01 -14.95
C LYS A 91 -2.08 -10.31 -13.95
N ILE A 92 -1.75 -9.08 -13.56
CA ILE A 92 -2.56 -8.30 -12.61
C ILE A 92 -3.99 -8.05 -13.14
N ILE A 93 -4.15 -7.72 -14.42
CA ILE A 93 -5.48 -7.41 -15.01
C ILE A 93 -6.40 -8.63 -15.08
N LEU A 94 -5.85 -9.85 -15.09
CA LEU A 94 -6.66 -11.07 -15.08
C LEU A 94 -7.39 -11.26 -13.75
N ASP A 95 -6.71 -10.93 -12.65
CA ASP A 95 -7.22 -11.16 -11.30
C ASP A 95 -7.94 -9.92 -10.72
N TYR A 96 -7.59 -8.72 -11.19
CA TYR A 96 -8.11 -7.45 -10.66
C TYR A 96 -8.68 -6.57 -11.78
N GLN A 97 -9.89 -6.05 -11.59
CA GLN A 97 -10.48 -5.00 -12.43
C GLN A 97 -11.37 -4.08 -11.59
N PRO A 98 -11.30 -2.74 -11.77
CA PRO A 98 -10.40 -1.99 -12.64
C PRO A 98 -8.99 -1.81 -12.07
N VAL A 99 -7.96 -1.77 -12.94
CA VAL A 99 -6.56 -1.52 -12.56
C VAL A 99 -6.13 -0.13 -12.98
N THR A 100 -5.41 0.56 -12.09
CA THR A 100 -4.82 1.88 -12.34
C THR A 100 -3.33 1.86 -12.03
N VAL A 101 -2.53 2.43 -12.93
CA VAL A 101 -1.08 2.58 -12.79
C VAL A 101 -0.74 4.03 -12.45
N LYS A 102 -0.13 4.25 -11.29
CA LYS A 102 0.40 5.53 -10.83
C LYS A 102 1.90 5.55 -11.03
N ILE A 103 2.39 6.61 -11.67
CA ILE A 103 3.81 6.76 -12.01
C ILE A 103 4.34 7.98 -11.27
N SER A 104 5.44 7.81 -10.54
CA SER A 104 6.10 8.91 -9.84
C SER A 104 6.74 9.90 -10.82
N PRO A 105 6.66 11.21 -10.55
CA PRO A 105 7.36 12.22 -11.35
C PRO A 105 8.89 12.13 -11.23
N ALA A 106 9.42 11.33 -10.28
CA ALA A 106 10.85 11.09 -10.10
C ALA A 106 11.42 10.00 -11.05
N VAL A 107 10.56 9.20 -11.69
CA VAL A 107 10.97 8.25 -12.74
C VAL A 107 11.44 9.04 -13.97
N THR A 108 12.43 8.55 -14.72
CA THR A 108 12.90 9.27 -15.92
C THR A 108 11.79 9.34 -16.99
N SER A 109 11.74 10.43 -17.75
CA SER A 109 10.66 10.68 -18.71
C SER A 109 10.49 9.57 -19.75
N GLN A 110 11.59 8.91 -20.14
CA GLN A 110 11.54 7.77 -21.06
C GLN A 110 10.73 6.60 -20.48
N TYR A 111 11.01 6.21 -19.24
CA TYR A 111 10.28 5.15 -18.56
C TYR A 111 8.83 5.57 -18.25
N GLN A 112 8.58 6.84 -17.89
CA GLN A 112 7.21 7.32 -17.70
C GLN A 112 6.35 7.13 -18.95
N ILE A 113 6.86 7.53 -20.13
CA ILE A 113 6.15 7.38 -21.41
C ILE A 113 5.93 5.90 -21.73
N PHE A 114 6.93 5.07 -21.47
CA PHE A 114 6.83 3.62 -21.66
C PHE A 114 5.69 3.02 -20.83
N TYR A 115 5.66 3.26 -19.51
CA TYR A 115 4.63 2.72 -18.63
C TYR A 115 3.23 3.21 -18.99
N LEU A 116 3.08 4.51 -19.32
CA LEU A 116 1.81 5.07 -19.80
C LEU A 116 1.32 4.37 -21.06
N LYS A 117 2.21 4.12 -22.03
CA LYS A 117 1.87 3.48 -23.29
C LYS A 117 1.39 2.05 -23.07
N ILE A 118 2.15 1.26 -22.31
CA ILE A 118 1.80 -0.15 -22.05
C ILE A 118 0.49 -0.27 -21.28
N ALA A 119 0.28 0.56 -20.26
CA ALA A 119 -0.98 0.55 -19.51
C ALA A 119 -2.18 0.93 -20.38
N LYS A 120 -2.03 1.95 -21.24
CA LYS A 120 -3.07 2.34 -22.20
C LYS A 120 -3.37 1.25 -23.23
N ASP A 121 -2.34 0.59 -23.76
CA ASP A 121 -2.47 -0.50 -24.73
C ASP A 121 -3.21 -1.70 -24.13
N LEU A 122 -3.08 -1.92 -22.82
CA LEU A 122 -3.80 -2.95 -22.06
C LEU A 122 -5.16 -2.48 -21.51
N GLY A 123 -5.62 -1.27 -21.85
CA GLY A 123 -6.92 -0.74 -21.43
C GLY A 123 -6.99 -0.25 -19.98
N CYS A 124 -5.85 -0.13 -19.29
CA CYS A 124 -5.77 0.37 -17.93
C CYS A 124 -5.72 1.90 -17.87
N LYS A 125 -6.19 2.46 -16.75
CA LYS A 125 -5.94 3.88 -16.44
C LYS A 125 -4.49 4.04 -16.01
N ALA A 126 -3.81 5.06 -16.53
CA ALA A 126 -2.46 5.38 -16.09
C ALA A 126 -2.24 6.88 -16.00
N THR A 127 -1.56 7.33 -14.95
CA THR A 127 -1.32 8.76 -14.70
C THR A 127 0.05 8.97 -14.05
N ILE A 128 0.77 9.99 -14.52
CA ILE A 128 1.92 10.54 -13.78
C ILE A 128 1.35 11.43 -12.68
N VAL A 129 1.73 11.17 -11.43
CA VAL A 129 1.20 11.91 -10.27
C VAL A 129 1.83 13.29 -10.12
N SER A 130 1.20 14.12 -9.30
CA SER A 130 1.66 15.48 -9.07
C SER A 130 3.03 15.53 -8.39
N SER A 131 3.73 16.66 -8.52
CA SER A 131 5.01 16.88 -7.86
C SER A 131 4.96 16.83 -6.33
N ASN A 132 3.77 16.83 -5.74
CA ASN A 132 3.58 16.73 -4.30
C ASN A 132 3.97 15.34 -3.75
N CYS A 133 4.02 14.33 -4.63
CA CYS A 133 4.45 12.97 -4.32
C CYS A 133 5.93 12.70 -4.60
N LYS A 134 6.75 13.73 -4.89
CA LYS A 134 8.18 13.56 -5.20
C LYS A 134 9.00 12.88 -4.10
N ASN A 135 8.57 12.99 -2.85
CA ASN A 135 9.24 12.39 -1.70
C ASN A 135 8.75 10.95 -1.42
N SER A 136 7.85 10.42 -2.24
CA SER A 136 7.45 9.02 -2.17
C SER A 136 8.66 8.13 -2.46
N PRO A 137 8.85 7.02 -1.72
CA PRO A 137 9.89 6.04 -2.05
C PRO A 137 9.56 5.24 -3.32
N PHE A 138 8.32 5.31 -3.80
CA PHE A 138 7.83 4.46 -4.88
C PHE A 138 7.94 5.13 -6.25
N GLY A 139 8.43 4.38 -7.22
CA GLY A 139 8.46 4.76 -8.63
C GLY A 139 7.16 4.44 -9.35
N LEU A 140 6.56 3.29 -9.02
CA LEU A 140 5.29 2.82 -9.55
C LEU A 140 4.41 2.30 -8.42
N VAL A 141 3.11 2.55 -8.53
CA VAL A 141 2.07 1.96 -7.69
C VAL A 141 0.94 1.50 -8.60
N ILE A 142 0.61 0.21 -8.55
CA ILE A 142 -0.51 -0.41 -9.25
C ILE A 142 -1.59 -0.69 -8.22
N HIS A 143 -2.79 -0.17 -8.45
CA HIS A 143 -3.88 -0.26 -7.48
C HIS A 143 -5.22 -0.51 -8.16
N SER A 144 -6.16 -1.09 -7.41
CA SER A 144 -7.58 -1.17 -7.78
C SER A 144 -8.37 0.01 -7.19
N ASP A 145 -9.68 0.04 -7.41
CA ASP A 145 -10.59 1.01 -6.81
C ASP A 145 -11.15 0.56 -5.43
N HIS A 146 -10.94 -0.69 -5.04
CA HIS A 146 -11.35 -1.29 -3.76
C HIS A 146 -10.16 -1.89 -2.98
N PRO A 147 -10.27 -2.06 -1.65
CA PRO A 147 -9.22 -2.70 -0.87
C PRO A 147 -8.92 -4.13 -1.35
N VAL A 148 -7.66 -4.55 -1.28
CA VAL A 148 -7.18 -5.86 -1.69
C VAL A 148 -6.39 -6.50 -0.56
N GLU A 149 -6.64 -7.79 -0.31
CA GLU A 149 -5.92 -8.57 0.68
C GLU A 149 -4.65 -9.19 0.08
N ILE A 150 -3.60 -8.37 -0.05
CA ILE A 150 -2.27 -8.80 -0.52
C ILE A 150 -1.25 -8.57 0.58
N THR A 151 -0.58 -9.65 0.99
CA THR A 151 0.49 -9.60 1.99
C THR A 151 1.79 -9.04 1.43
N GLU A 152 2.12 -9.38 0.18
CA GLU A 152 3.36 -8.99 -0.48
C GLU A 152 3.08 -8.13 -1.71
N LYS A 153 3.45 -6.85 -1.63
CA LYS A 153 3.16 -5.84 -2.65
C LYS A 153 4.38 -5.51 -3.49
N GLU A 154 5.58 -5.90 -3.07
CA GLU A 154 6.79 -5.59 -3.82
C GLU A 154 6.81 -6.39 -5.13
N ILE A 155 6.88 -5.69 -6.27
CA ILE A 155 6.83 -6.29 -7.62
C ILE A 155 7.90 -7.36 -7.80
N LEU A 156 9.13 -7.09 -7.33
CA LEU A 156 10.25 -8.02 -7.47
C LEU A 156 10.03 -9.35 -6.75
N ILE A 157 9.33 -9.31 -5.61
CA ILE A 157 9.04 -10.50 -4.81
C ILE A 157 7.83 -11.23 -5.42
N GLN A 158 6.75 -10.50 -5.70
CA GLN A 158 5.51 -11.03 -6.25
C GLN A 158 5.70 -11.69 -7.63
N PHE A 159 6.59 -11.16 -8.46
CA PHE A 159 6.90 -11.67 -9.80
C PHE A 159 8.32 -12.24 -9.92
N SER A 160 8.90 -12.71 -8.81
CA SER A 160 10.25 -13.28 -8.74
C SER A 160 10.56 -14.31 -9.84
N GLU A 161 9.56 -15.09 -10.26
CA GLU A 161 9.64 -16.06 -11.37
C GLU A 161 10.07 -15.44 -12.71
N LEU A 162 9.65 -14.20 -13.00
CA LEU A 162 9.97 -13.52 -14.26
C LEU A 162 11.44 -13.10 -14.31
N PHE A 163 12.02 -12.79 -13.16
CA PHE A 163 13.40 -12.30 -13.04
C PHE A 163 14.44 -13.43 -12.98
N GLN A 164 14.03 -14.67 -12.72
CA GLN A 164 14.94 -15.83 -12.67
C GLN A 164 15.36 -16.31 -14.07
N SER A 165 14.56 -16.05 -15.10
CA SER A 165 14.76 -16.51 -16.49
C SER A 165 16.01 -15.94 -17.18
N ASP A 166 16.48 -14.76 -16.77
CA ASP A 166 17.61 -14.09 -17.42
C ASP A 166 18.97 -14.75 -17.12
N LEU A 167 19.08 -15.49 -16.02
CA LEU A 167 20.30 -16.21 -15.66
C LEU A 167 20.53 -17.44 -16.55
N SER A 168 19.46 -18.09 -17.00
CA SER A 168 19.53 -19.32 -17.80
C SER A 168 19.94 -19.05 -19.25
N GLN A 169 19.42 -17.97 -19.86
CA GLN A 169 19.72 -17.63 -21.26
C GLN A 169 21.14 -17.07 -21.46
N GLN A 170 21.74 -16.48 -20.42
CA GLN A 170 23.12 -16.00 -20.48
C GLN A 170 24.14 -17.15 -20.40
N ALA A 171 23.79 -18.26 -19.73
CA ALA A 171 24.64 -19.44 -19.61
C ALA A 171 24.81 -20.19 -20.95
N GLU A 172 23.74 -20.38 -21.72
CA GLU A 172 23.79 -21.06 -23.02
C GLU A 172 24.52 -20.24 -24.09
N LYS A 173 24.36 -18.91 -24.08
CA LYS A 173 25.11 -18.02 -24.97
C LYS A 173 26.60 -18.07 -24.64
N LYS A 174 26.99 -17.98 -23.36
CA LYS A 174 28.41 -18.07 -22.97
C LYS A 174 29.04 -19.40 -23.40
N LEU A 175 28.37 -20.55 -23.18
CA LEU A 175 28.87 -21.86 -23.61
C LEU A 175 29.09 -21.98 -25.13
N SER A 176 28.24 -21.34 -25.94
CA SER A 176 28.35 -21.37 -27.41
C SER A 176 29.52 -20.53 -27.95
N PHE A 177 29.91 -19.45 -27.27
CA PHE A 177 31.06 -18.63 -27.66
C PHE A 177 32.40 -19.31 -27.37
N TRP A 178 32.53 -20.06 -26.27
CA TRP A 178 33.77 -20.79 -25.94
C TRP A 178 34.01 -22.00 -26.85
N LYS A 179 32.95 -22.67 -27.33
CA LYS A 179 33.08 -23.79 -28.29
C LYS A 179 33.67 -23.39 -29.64
N ARG A 180 33.59 -22.11 -30.01
CA ARG A 180 34.15 -21.58 -31.28
C ARG A 180 35.60 -21.13 -31.18
N LEU A 181 36.16 -21.00 -29.98
CA LEU A 181 37.52 -20.49 -29.76
C LEU A 181 38.55 -21.63 -29.51
N PHE A 182 38.08 -22.86 -29.32
CA PHE A 182 38.92 -24.03 -29.05
C PHE A 182 38.72 -25.17 -30.07
N HIS A 183 38.45 -24.84 -31.33
CA HIS A 183 38.58 -25.77 -32.46
C HIS A 183 39.44 -25.14 -33.56
#